data_AF-A0A7X8YIG9-F1
#
_entry.id   AF-A0A7X8YIG9-F1
#
_cell.length_a   1.000
_cell.length_b   1.000
_cell.length_c   1.000
_cell.angle_alpha   90.00
_cell.angle_beta   90.00
_cell.angle_gamma   90.00
#
_symmetry.space_group_name_H-M   'P 1'
#
loop_
_entity.id
_entity.type
_entity.pdbx_description
1 polymer ?
#
loop_
_entity_poly.entity_id
_entity_poly.type
_entity_poly.pdbx_seq_one_letter_code
_entity_poly.pdbx_strand_id
1 'polypeptide(L)'
;MLSGKTARFSLGLRKGFSQGFTLVELVLTLVVASVMVLGITGIIELASRGYVDTVDRERVQSQAQFALEKMMRELRHSVPNSFDTRDNGRCLKFIPISDAGFYARVNDQFQFILAKQHDFNGPLANDWRLIVNPTRYEDVKNKSVSVAGLEKEGVDPNVPYSGHFTLNSSNVIGDSVAQRVYLFSHNNEVEYCLVTSSAAANTLGRLTRSQAGSTHTLAEDVAASESEFEYLPSSLNRVGMINLTLTLEQNGERSVYQQAVAVSNVP
;
A
#
# COMPACT_ATOMS: atom_id res chain seq x y z
N MET A 1 -68.35 -24.79 13.84
CA MET A 1 -68.22 -24.57 15.29
C MET A 1 -66.74 -24.33 15.58
N LEU A 2 -66.33 -23.05 15.59
CA LEU A 2 -65.19 -22.47 16.31
C LEU A 2 -65.11 -21.01 15.88
N SER A 3 -65.46 -20.16 16.84
CA SER A 3 -65.74 -18.74 16.72
C SER A 3 -64.45 -17.95 16.58
N GLY A 4 -64.30 -17.23 15.47
CA GLY A 4 -63.26 -16.21 15.30
C GLY A 4 -63.60 -14.96 16.11
N LYS A 5 -62.89 -14.73 17.21
CA LYS A 5 -62.94 -13.46 17.94
C LYS A 5 -62.00 -12.46 17.25
N THR A 6 -62.58 -11.54 16.50
CA THR A 6 -61.92 -10.30 16.07
C THR A 6 -61.76 -9.37 17.28
N ALA A 7 -60.51 -9.11 17.69
CA ALA A 7 -60.20 -8.11 18.69
C ALA A 7 -60.35 -6.71 18.07
N ARG A 8 -61.48 -6.04 18.33
CA ARG A 8 -61.65 -4.60 18.07
C ARG A 8 -60.84 -3.81 19.10
N PHE A 9 -59.72 -3.23 18.68
CA PHE A 9 -59.03 -2.21 19.47
C PHE A 9 -59.86 -0.91 19.44
N SER A 10 -60.63 -0.70 20.50
CA SER A 10 -61.36 0.54 20.75
C SER A 10 -60.35 1.61 21.21
N LEU A 11 -59.97 2.52 20.32
CA LEU A 11 -59.24 3.73 20.70
C LEU A 11 -60.22 4.69 21.37
N GLY A 12 -60.42 4.51 22.67
CA GLY A 12 -61.20 5.44 23.49
C GLY A 12 -60.45 6.76 23.61
N LEU A 13 -60.76 7.73 22.73
CA LEU A 13 -60.39 9.12 22.93
C LEU A 13 -61.11 9.64 24.17
N ARG A 14 -60.44 9.57 25.32
CA ARG A 14 -60.85 10.27 26.53
C ARG A 14 -60.83 11.76 26.23
N LYS A 15 -62.01 12.38 26.29
CA LYS A 15 -62.24 13.82 26.24
C LYS A 15 -61.46 14.45 27.40
N GLY A 16 -60.30 15.06 27.10
CA GLY A 16 -59.48 15.73 28.09
C GLY A 16 -60.25 16.90 28.70
N PHE A 17 -60.30 16.96 30.02
CA PHE A 17 -60.63 18.19 30.72
C PHE A 17 -59.53 19.21 30.39
N SER A 18 -59.88 20.31 29.72
CA SER A 18 -59.00 21.47 29.63
C SER A 18 -58.86 22.08 31.02
N GLN A 19 -57.94 21.58 31.81
CA GLN A 19 -57.43 22.27 32.98
C GLN A 19 -56.46 23.35 32.48
N GLY A 20 -56.77 24.61 32.74
CA GLY A 20 -55.85 25.70 32.46
C GLY A 20 -54.60 25.57 33.32
N PHE A 21 -53.43 25.75 32.73
CA PHE A 21 -52.16 25.82 33.46
C PHE A 21 -52.19 26.99 34.44
N THR A 22 -51.75 26.75 35.69
CA THR A 22 -51.54 27.84 36.64
C THR A 22 -50.25 28.60 36.28
N LEU A 23 -50.20 29.89 36.60
CA LEU A 23 -49.01 30.71 36.34
C LEU A 23 -47.75 30.13 37.02
N VAL A 24 -47.92 29.57 38.22
CA VAL A 24 -46.81 28.95 38.97
C VAL A 24 -46.25 27.72 38.24
N GLU A 25 -47.12 26.90 37.64
CA GLU A 25 -46.71 25.71 36.90
C GLU A 25 -45.97 26.05 35.60
N LEU A 26 -46.39 27.11 34.91
CA LEU A 26 -45.66 27.65 33.75
C LEU A 26 -44.26 28.15 34.14
N VAL A 27 -44.14 28.89 35.25
CA VAL A 27 -42.84 29.41 35.70
C VAL A 27 -41.90 28.28 36.13
N LEU A 28 -42.40 27.30 36.88
CA LEU A 28 -41.62 26.15 37.33
C LEU A 28 -41.07 25.34 36.15
N THR A 29 -41.90 25.07 35.14
CA THR A 29 -41.49 24.30 33.96
C THR A 29 -40.45 25.02 33.12
N LEU A 30 -40.55 26.35 32.96
CA LEU A 30 -39.52 27.14 32.27
C LEU A 30 -38.18 27.11 33.02
N VAL A 31 -38.19 27.24 34.34
CA VAL A 31 -36.97 27.19 35.15
C VAL A 31 -36.32 25.81 35.05
N VAL A 32 -37.07 24.73 35.23
CA VAL A 32 -36.54 23.36 35.10
C VAL A 32 -36.01 23.08 33.69
N ALA A 33 -36.75 23.49 32.65
CA ALA A 33 -36.33 23.31 31.27
C ALA A 33 -35.00 24.03 30.97
N SER A 34 -34.83 25.26 31.47
CA SER A 34 -33.59 26.02 31.27
C SER A 34 -32.37 25.34 31.92
N VAL A 35 -32.50 24.86 33.16
CA VAL A 35 -31.42 24.13 33.85
C VAL A 35 -31.10 22.82 33.12
N MET A 36 -32.12 22.10 32.64
CA MET A 36 -31.91 20.87 31.85
C MET A 36 -31.16 21.15 30.55
N VAL A 37 -31.56 22.18 29.80
CA VAL A 37 -30.90 22.54 28.52
C VAL A 37 -29.43 22.85 28.76
N LEU A 38 -29.10 23.63 29.79
CA LEU A 38 -27.70 23.93 30.15
C LEU A 38 -26.91 22.66 30.52
N GLY A 39 -27.52 21.72 31.25
CA GLY A 39 -26.88 20.44 31.57
C GLY A 39 -26.62 19.59 30.33
N ILE A 40 -27.59 19.51 29.42
CA ILE A 40 -27.50 18.72 28.18
C ILE A 40 -26.43 19.31 27.24
N THR A 41 -26.29 20.63 27.16
CA THR A 41 -25.30 21.26 26.27
C THR A 41 -23.87 20.80 26.55
N GLY A 42 -23.48 20.67 27.83
CA GLY A 42 -22.14 20.21 28.18
C GLY A 42 -21.87 18.75 27.79
N ILE A 43 -22.89 17.88 27.91
CA ILE A 43 -22.78 16.47 27.48
C ILE A 43 -22.63 16.38 25.97
N ILE A 44 -23.41 17.16 25.21
CA ILE A 44 -23.32 17.18 23.74
C ILE A 44 -21.94 17.66 23.28
N GLU A 45 -21.41 18.70 23.91
CA GLU A 45 -20.07 19.21 23.60
C GLU A 45 -18.99 18.15 23.86
N LEU A 46 -19.02 17.50 25.01
CA LEU A 46 -18.07 16.44 25.35
C LEU A 46 -18.18 15.24 24.40
N ALA A 47 -19.41 14.83 24.09
CA ALA A 47 -19.67 13.73 23.16
C ALA A 47 -19.17 14.05 21.74
N SER A 48 -19.38 15.29 21.27
CA SER A 48 -18.91 15.75 19.97
C SER A 48 -17.39 15.76 19.89
N ARG A 49 -16.70 16.33 20.89
CA ARG A 49 -15.23 16.34 20.95
C ARG A 49 -14.65 14.92 20.99
N GLY A 50 -15.19 14.05 21.84
CA GLY A 50 -14.74 12.66 21.92
C GLY A 50 -14.95 11.89 20.61
N TYR A 51 -16.03 12.17 19.88
CA TYR A 51 -16.26 11.59 18.56
C TYR A 51 -15.22 12.07 17.54
N VAL A 52 -14.95 13.37 17.46
CA VAL A 52 -13.93 13.94 16.55
C VAL A 52 -12.55 13.35 16.85
N ASP A 53 -12.13 13.34 18.11
CA ASP A 53 -10.83 12.78 18.52
C ASP A 53 -10.69 11.30 18.12
N THR A 54 -11.79 10.54 18.21
CA THR A 54 -11.82 9.13 17.79
C THR A 54 -11.64 8.98 16.29
N VAL A 55 -12.36 9.79 15.50
CA VAL A 55 -12.29 9.77 14.03
C VAL A 55 -10.91 10.18 13.53
N ASP A 56 -10.29 11.19 14.16
CA ASP A 56 -8.95 11.66 13.80
C ASP A 56 -7.90 10.56 14.03
N ARG A 57 -7.95 9.89 15.19
CA ARG A 57 -7.08 8.74 15.49
C ARG A 57 -7.27 7.59 14.51
N GLU A 58 -8.52 7.25 14.19
CA GLU A 58 -8.84 6.20 13.22
C GLU A 58 -8.28 6.53 11.83
N ARG A 59 -8.36 7.80 11.42
CA ARG A 59 -7.80 8.29 10.15
C ARG A 59 -6.28 8.11 10.09
N VAL A 60 -5.53 8.53 11.11
CA VAL A 60 -4.06 8.40 11.15
C VAL A 60 -3.64 6.93 11.11
N GLN A 61 -4.28 6.09 11.91
CA GLN A 61 -4.00 4.66 11.91
C GLN A 61 -4.28 4.02 10.55
N SER A 62 -5.41 4.36 9.93
CA SER A 62 -5.77 3.85 8.60
C SER A 62 -4.79 4.29 7.51
N GLN A 63 -4.32 5.54 7.55
CA GLN A 63 -3.30 6.04 6.62
C GLN A 63 -1.98 5.30 6.77
N ALA A 64 -1.51 5.11 8.01
CA ALA A 64 -0.28 4.39 8.28
C ALA A 64 -0.35 2.93 7.80
N GLN A 65 -1.44 2.23 8.12
CA GLN A 65 -1.67 0.86 7.67
C GLN A 65 -1.73 0.76 6.14
N PHE A 66 -2.51 1.62 5.49
CA PHE A 66 -2.60 1.66 4.04
C PHE A 66 -1.24 1.90 3.38
N ALA A 67 -0.48 2.87 3.87
CA ALA A 67 0.84 3.20 3.34
C ALA A 67 1.81 2.02 3.48
N LEU A 68 1.87 1.40 4.66
CA LEU A 68 2.74 0.25 4.93
C LEU A 68 2.32 -0.98 4.12
N GLU A 69 1.02 -1.31 4.05
CA GLU A 69 0.55 -2.45 3.25
C GLU A 69 0.85 -2.27 1.77
N LYS A 70 0.65 -1.06 1.24
CA LYS A 70 0.99 -0.72 -0.13
C LYS A 70 2.49 -0.86 -0.39
N MET A 71 3.33 -0.28 0.48
CA MET A 71 4.78 -0.43 0.41
C MET A 71 5.20 -1.89 0.43
N MET A 72 4.78 -2.65 1.44
CA MET A 72 5.13 -4.06 1.60
C MET A 72 4.73 -4.89 0.37
N ARG A 73 3.55 -4.63 -0.21
CA ARG A 73 3.10 -5.31 -1.43
C ARG A 73 3.99 -5.00 -2.61
N GLU A 74 4.37 -3.74 -2.82
CA GLU A 74 5.23 -3.35 -3.93
C GLU A 74 6.66 -3.85 -3.76
N LEU A 75 7.21 -3.80 -2.54
CA LEU A 75 8.55 -4.32 -2.24
C LEU A 75 8.66 -5.82 -2.50
N ARG A 76 7.62 -6.60 -2.17
CA ARG A 76 7.53 -8.04 -2.46
C ARG A 76 7.46 -8.36 -3.97
N HIS A 77 7.00 -7.41 -4.78
CA HIS A 77 6.91 -7.53 -6.25
C HIS A 77 7.99 -6.71 -6.97
N SER A 78 9.14 -6.52 -6.33
CA SER A 78 10.31 -5.87 -6.93
C SER A 78 11.32 -6.91 -7.42
N VAL A 79 12.17 -6.50 -8.36
CA VAL A 79 13.29 -7.34 -8.81
C VAL A 79 14.17 -7.65 -7.59
N PRO A 80 14.56 -8.91 -7.35
CA PRO A 80 15.30 -9.28 -6.14
C PRO A 80 16.57 -8.43 -5.95
N ASN A 81 16.86 -8.01 -4.72
CA ASN A 81 18.02 -7.19 -4.37
C ASN A 81 18.19 -5.89 -5.20
N SER A 82 17.12 -5.41 -5.86
CA SER A 82 17.11 -4.14 -6.63
C SER A 82 16.74 -2.95 -5.75
N PHE A 83 17.14 -2.96 -4.48
CA PHE A 83 16.85 -1.88 -3.54
C PHE A 83 18.04 -0.96 -3.35
N ASP A 84 17.78 0.33 -3.23
CA ASP A 84 18.75 1.34 -2.85
C ASP A 84 18.12 2.33 -1.86
N THR A 85 18.88 2.76 -0.86
CA THR A 85 18.44 3.71 0.16
C THR A 85 19.31 4.95 0.10
N ARG A 86 18.68 6.12 0.00
CA ARG A 86 19.36 7.42 -0.11
C ARG A 86 19.01 8.34 1.06
N ASP A 87 19.76 9.43 1.18
CA ASP A 87 19.51 10.51 2.14
C ASP A 87 19.42 10.02 3.59
N ASN A 88 20.32 9.12 3.99
CA ASN A 88 20.34 8.46 5.30
C ASN A 88 19.01 7.74 5.61
N GLY A 89 18.55 6.89 4.68
CA GLY A 89 17.34 6.09 4.86
C GLY A 89 16.03 6.86 4.68
N ARG A 90 16.06 8.12 4.24
CA ARG A 90 14.82 8.88 3.98
C ARG A 90 14.12 8.49 2.69
N CYS A 91 14.86 7.97 1.72
CA CYS A 91 14.29 7.54 0.45
C CYS A 91 14.69 6.09 0.14
N LEU A 92 13.72 5.26 -0.23
CA LEU A 92 13.89 3.88 -0.67
C LEU A 92 13.47 3.75 -2.13
N LYS A 93 14.37 3.22 -2.95
CA LYS A 93 14.19 3.01 -4.38
C LYS A 93 14.22 1.54 -4.73
N PHE A 94 13.40 1.14 -5.69
CA PHE A 94 13.44 -0.20 -6.26
C PHE A 94 12.79 -0.27 -7.64
N ILE A 95 12.98 -1.41 -8.30
CA ILE A 95 12.47 -1.64 -9.65
C ILE A 95 11.41 -2.74 -9.59
N PRO A 96 10.14 -2.46 -9.95
CA PRO A 96 9.09 -3.46 -10.01
C PRO A 96 9.34 -4.54 -11.08
N ILE A 97 8.90 -5.76 -10.80
CA ILE A 97 8.87 -6.85 -11.78
C ILE A 97 7.74 -6.57 -12.78
N SER A 98 8.05 -6.56 -14.08
CA SER A 98 7.05 -6.53 -15.15
C SER A 98 6.50 -7.94 -15.40
N ASP A 99 7.41 -8.90 -15.50
CA ASP A 99 7.11 -10.33 -15.58
C ASP A 99 8.30 -11.16 -15.08
N ALA A 100 8.08 -12.45 -14.81
CA ALA A 100 9.13 -13.36 -14.39
C ALA A 100 8.84 -14.77 -14.90
N GLY A 101 9.84 -15.64 -14.86
CA GLY A 101 9.65 -17.01 -15.29
C GLY A 101 10.91 -17.84 -15.17
N PHE A 102 11.05 -18.80 -16.08
CA PHE A 102 12.12 -19.78 -16.05
C PHE A 102 12.91 -19.80 -17.35
N TYR A 103 14.18 -20.16 -17.26
CA TYR A 103 15.07 -20.27 -18.41
C TYR A 103 15.79 -21.61 -18.49
N ALA A 104 16.24 -21.95 -19.68
CA ALA A 104 17.16 -23.05 -19.94
C ALA A 104 18.27 -22.56 -20.89
N ARG A 105 19.47 -23.12 -20.74
CA ARG A 105 20.57 -22.91 -21.68
C ARG A 105 20.74 -24.18 -22.53
N VAL A 106 20.52 -24.08 -23.83
CA VAL A 106 20.57 -25.22 -24.78
C VAL A 106 21.37 -24.79 -26.00
N ASN A 107 22.46 -25.48 -26.34
CA ASN A 107 23.28 -25.21 -27.53
C ASN A 107 23.68 -23.72 -27.69
N ASP A 108 24.21 -23.11 -26.62
CA ASP A 108 24.57 -21.67 -26.55
C ASP A 108 23.38 -20.69 -26.69
N GLN A 109 22.14 -21.18 -26.71
CA GLN A 109 20.93 -20.37 -26.65
C GLN A 109 20.40 -20.30 -25.22
N PHE A 110 20.04 -19.10 -24.79
CA PHE A 110 19.29 -18.83 -23.58
C PHE A 110 17.81 -18.74 -23.95
N GLN A 111 17.06 -19.77 -23.61
CA GLN A 111 15.63 -19.85 -23.88
C GLN A 111 14.87 -19.59 -22.59
N PHE A 112 13.84 -18.75 -22.62
CA PHE A 112 13.03 -18.49 -21.44
C PHE A 112 11.54 -18.44 -21.74
N ILE A 113 10.76 -18.78 -20.71
CA ILE A 113 9.31 -18.69 -20.68
C ILE A 113 8.89 -17.74 -19.56
N LEU A 114 7.74 -17.11 -19.70
CA LEU A 114 7.23 -16.11 -18.76
C LEU A 114 5.94 -16.59 -18.11
N ALA A 115 5.66 -16.14 -16.89
CA ALA A 115 4.46 -16.52 -16.16
C ALA A 115 3.19 -15.99 -16.86
N LYS A 116 3.24 -14.77 -17.41
CA LYS A 116 2.11 -14.17 -18.16
C LYS A 116 2.20 -14.47 -19.66
N GLN A 117 2.67 -15.65 -20.04
CA GLN A 117 2.84 -16.04 -21.44
C GLN A 117 1.56 -15.91 -22.29
N HIS A 118 0.39 -15.98 -21.66
CA HIS A 118 -0.93 -15.76 -22.28
C HIS A 118 -1.12 -14.34 -22.82
N ASP A 119 -0.50 -13.35 -22.19
CA ASP A 119 -0.76 -11.93 -22.47
C ASP A 119 0.07 -11.40 -23.66
N PHE A 120 1.07 -12.16 -24.12
CA PHE A 120 1.95 -11.75 -25.22
C PHE A 120 1.49 -12.33 -26.55
N ASN A 121 0.82 -11.54 -27.39
CA ASN A 121 0.57 -11.89 -28.80
C ASN A 121 1.43 -11.05 -29.76
N GLY A 122 2.57 -10.56 -29.29
CA GLY A 122 3.47 -9.68 -30.05
C GLY A 122 4.83 -9.53 -29.37
N PRO A 123 5.69 -8.64 -29.89
CA PRO A 123 7.01 -8.41 -29.35
C PRO A 123 6.99 -7.90 -27.92
N LEU A 124 8.02 -8.24 -27.14
CA LEU A 124 8.25 -7.68 -25.82
C LEU A 124 8.49 -6.16 -25.88
N ALA A 125 8.05 -5.45 -24.84
CA ALA A 125 8.10 -3.99 -24.80
C ALA A 125 9.54 -3.45 -24.91
N ASN A 126 9.67 -2.28 -25.54
CA ASN A 126 10.96 -1.74 -25.96
C ASN A 126 11.90 -1.31 -24.81
N ASP A 127 11.36 -1.10 -23.62
CA ASP A 127 12.09 -0.70 -22.42
C ASP A 127 12.37 -1.86 -21.45
N TRP A 128 11.99 -3.08 -21.84
CA TRP A 128 12.14 -4.26 -21.01
C TRP A 128 13.57 -4.79 -21.05
N ARG A 129 14.04 -5.15 -19.86
CA ARG A 129 15.32 -5.77 -19.63
C ARG A 129 15.14 -7.04 -18.83
N LEU A 130 16.00 -8.01 -19.10
CA LEU A 130 16.05 -9.30 -18.46
C LEU A 130 17.25 -9.36 -17.52
N ILE A 131 17.05 -9.95 -16.35
CA ILE A 131 18.12 -10.20 -15.38
C ILE A 131 17.96 -11.55 -14.69
N VAL A 132 19.10 -12.18 -14.39
CA VAL A 132 19.19 -13.44 -13.67
C VAL A 132 19.96 -13.21 -12.36
N ASN A 133 19.36 -13.61 -11.25
CA ASN A 133 19.97 -13.60 -9.91
C ASN A 133 20.76 -12.31 -9.54
N PRO A 134 20.12 -11.13 -9.58
CA PRO A 134 20.73 -9.90 -9.09
C PRO A 134 21.08 -10.01 -7.60
N THR A 135 22.30 -9.60 -7.23
CA THR A 135 22.79 -9.66 -5.83
C THR A 135 22.86 -8.29 -5.15
N ARG A 136 22.81 -7.23 -5.94
CA ARG A 136 22.92 -5.83 -5.52
C ARG A 136 22.27 -4.92 -6.56
N TYR A 137 21.95 -3.69 -6.18
CA TYR A 137 21.33 -2.69 -7.04
C TYR A 137 22.06 -2.51 -8.38
N GLU A 138 23.38 -2.40 -8.34
CA GLU A 138 24.22 -2.17 -9.53
C GLU A 138 24.17 -3.30 -10.56
N ASP A 139 23.77 -4.51 -10.17
CA ASP A 139 23.60 -5.61 -11.12
C ASP A 139 22.44 -5.32 -12.09
N VAL A 140 21.43 -4.55 -11.66
CA VAL A 140 20.31 -4.17 -12.52
C VAL A 140 20.77 -3.33 -13.71
N LYS A 141 21.81 -2.52 -13.55
CA LYS A 141 22.42 -1.73 -14.64
C LYS A 141 23.46 -2.54 -15.42
N ASN A 142 24.33 -3.26 -14.71
CA ASN A 142 25.54 -3.84 -15.30
C ASN A 142 25.38 -5.29 -15.82
N LYS A 143 24.37 -6.03 -15.36
CA LYS A 143 24.16 -7.45 -15.72
C LYS A 143 22.86 -7.72 -16.47
N SER A 144 21.97 -6.74 -16.57
CA SER A 144 20.73 -6.91 -17.32
C SER A 144 20.96 -6.78 -18.83
N VAL A 145 20.17 -7.49 -19.63
CA VAL A 145 20.20 -7.46 -21.09
C VAL A 145 18.89 -6.91 -21.63
N SER A 146 18.93 -6.16 -22.73
CA SER A 146 17.70 -5.71 -23.40
C SER A 146 16.97 -6.89 -24.04
N VAL A 147 15.66 -6.96 -23.86
CA VAL A 147 14.78 -7.93 -24.54
C VAL A 147 13.75 -7.24 -25.44
N ALA A 148 13.98 -5.96 -25.73
CA ALA A 148 13.16 -5.15 -26.59
C ALA A 148 12.91 -5.83 -27.95
N GLY A 149 11.65 -5.94 -28.33
CA GLY A 149 11.28 -6.43 -29.66
C GLY A 149 11.36 -7.95 -29.83
N LEU A 150 11.77 -8.72 -28.82
CA LEU A 150 11.79 -10.18 -28.95
C LEU A 150 10.38 -10.74 -29.11
N GLU A 151 10.21 -11.60 -30.10
CA GLU A 151 8.96 -12.31 -30.36
C GLU A 151 9.04 -13.75 -29.84
N LYS A 152 7.87 -14.37 -29.62
CA LYS A 152 7.81 -15.77 -29.22
C LYS A 152 8.14 -16.69 -30.39
N GLU A 153 9.02 -17.64 -30.13
CA GLU A 153 9.42 -18.71 -31.04
C GLU A 153 8.79 -20.04 -30.62
N GLY A 154 8.65 -20.97 -31.57
CA GLY A 154 8.19 -22.34 -31.28
C GLY A 154 6.75 -22.44 -30.77
N VAL A 155 5.88 -21.52 -31.17
CA VAL A 155 4.45 -21.54 -30.82
C VAL A 155 3.75 -22.67 -31.59
N ASP A 156 3.16 -23.61 -30.87
CA ASP A 156 2.28 -24.65 -31.40
C ASP A 156 0.92 -24.02 -31.80
N PRO A 157 0.46 -24.20 -33.06
CA PRO A 157 -0.83 -23.70 -33.53
C PRO A 157 -2.04 -24.17 -32.71
N ASN A 158 -1.93 -25.32 -32.02
CA ASN A 158 -2.99 -25.88 -31.19
C ASN A 158 -2.89 -25.45 -29.72
N VAL A 159 -1.76 -24.86 -29.31
CA VAL A 159 -1.52 -24.36 -27.96
C VAL A 159 -1.02 -22.91 -28.06
N PRO A 160 -1.91 -21.91 -28.17
CA PRO A 160 -1.54 -20.53 -28.47
C PRO A 160 -0.60 -19.88 -27.44
N TYR A 161 -0.50 -20.46 -26.24
CA TYR A 161 0.35 -19.97 -25.15
C TYR A 161 1.62 -20.80 -24.98
N SER A 162 1.94 -21.66 -25.94
CA SER A 162 3.25 -22.33 -26.01
C SER A 162 4.31 -21.40 -26.60
N GLY A 163 5.54 -21.90 -26.70
CA GLY A 163 6.68 -21.16 -27.21
C GLY A 163 7.61 -20.64 -26.12
N HIS A 164 8.67 -19.99 -26.55
CA HIS A 164 9.72 -19.43 -25.71
C HIS A 164 10.32 -18.19 -26.39
N PHE A 165 11.10 -17.44 -25.64
CA PHE A 165 11.93 -16.36 -26.17
C PHE A 165 13.38 -16.82 -26.18
N THR A 166 14.14 -16.38 -27.18
CA THR A 166 15.53 -16.80 -27.37
C THR A 166 16.48 -15.60 -27.30
N LEU A 167 17.61 -15.77 -26.62
CA LEU A 167 18.76 -14.88 -26.58
C LEU A 167 20.04 -15.69 -26.78
N ASN A 168 21.13 -15.06 -27.20
CA ASN A 168 22.44 -15.69 -27.12
C ASN A 168 22.87 -15.83 -25.64
N SER A 169 23.33 -17.02 -25.23
CA SER A 169 23.73 -17.28 -23.84
C SER A 169 24.84 -16.36 -23.34
N SER A 170 25.76 -15.94 -24.20
CA SER A 170 26.86 -15.03 -23.86
C SER A 170 26.39 -13.62 -23.46
N ASN A 171 25.18 -13.22 -23.88
CA ASN A 171 24.60 -11.92 -23.52
C ASN A 171 23.98 -11.92 -22.11
N VAL A 172 23.66 -13.09 -21.55
CA VAL A 172 23.00 -13.21 -20.24
C VAL A 172 24.01 -13.57 -19.16
N ILE A 173 24.27 -12.61 -18.27
CA ILE A 173 25.25 -12.73 -17.20
C ILE A 173 24.59 -13.33 -15.94
N GLY A 174 25.22 -14.36 -15.39
CA GLY A 174 24.82 -14.99 -14.14
C GLY A 174 23.97 -16.24 -14.33
N ASP A 175 23.81 -16.97 -13.23
CA ASP A 175 23.01 -18.19 -13.16
C ASP A 175 22.17 -18.23 -11.89
N SER A 176 21.04 -18.94 -11.98
CA SER A 176 20.12 -19.21 -10.90
C SER A 176 19.96 -20.72 -10.73
N VAL A 177 20.16 -21.22 -9.51
CA VAL A 177 19.96 -22.66 -9.20
C VAL A 177 18.52 -23.09 -9.48
N ALA A 178 17.56 -22.19 -9.27
CA ALA A 178 16.15 -22.41 -9.57
C ALA A 178 15.77 -22.00 -11.00
N GLN A 179 16.74 -21.67 -11.86
CA GLN A 179 16.55 -21.28 -13.26
C GLN A 179 15.57 -20.11 -13.44
N ARG A 180 15.52 -19.19 -12.46
CA ARG A 180 14.60 -18.04 -12.46
C ARG A 180 15.15 -16.88 -13.28
N VAL A 181 14.26 -16.19 -13.97
CA VAL A 181 14.54 -14.97 -14.72
C VAL A 181 13.49 -13.90 -14.43
N TYR A 182 13.92 -12.64 -14.39
CA TYR A 182 13.06 -11.49 -14.12
C TYR A 182 13.14 -10.47 -15.25
N LEU A 183 11.99 -9.98 -15.68
CA LEU A 183 11.85 -8.89 -16.63
C LEU A 183 11.34 -7.65 -15.92
N PHE A 184 11.89 -6.50 -16.27
CA PHE A 184 11.51 -5.21 -15.71
C PHE A 184 11.69 -4.10 -16.74
N SER A 185 10.94 -3.01 -16.58
CA SER A 185 11.15 -1.79 -17.34
C SER A 185 12.27 -0.95 -16.72
N HIS A 186 13.26 -0.55 -17.51
CA HIS A 186 14.41 0.24 -17.05
C HIS A 186 14.03 1.61 -16.47
N ASN A 187 12.93 2.21 -16.95
CA ASN A 187 12.52 3.57 -16.59
C ASN A 187 11.36 3.60 -15.57
N ASN A 188 10.98 2.43 -15.03
CA ASN A 188 9.81 2.30 -14.15
C ASN A 188 10.17 2.15 -12.67
N GLU A 189 11.28 2.77 -12.25
CA GLU A 189 11.73 2.81 -10.85
C GLU A 189 10.65 3.45 -9.96
N VAL A 190 10.40 2.83 -8.81
CA VAL A 190 9.53 3.34 -7.75
C VAL A 190 10.41 3.88 -6.63
N GLU A 191 10.07 5.06 -6.14
CA GLU A 191 10.72 5.66 -4.99
C GLU A 191 9.70 6.04 -3.92
N TYR A 192 9.99 5.66 -2.67
CA TYR A 192 9.30 6.14 -1.50
C TYR A 192 10.19 7.11 -0.75
N CYS A 193 9.68 8.28 -0.38
CA CYS A 193 10.46 9.28 0.34
C CYS A 193 9.71 9.86 1.54
N LEU A 194 10.45 10.03 2.63
CA LEU A 194 10.08 10.79 3.81
C LEU A 194 10.47 12.25 3.58
N VAL A 195 9.50 13.06 3.16
CA VAL A 195 9.72 14.45 2.78
C VAL A 195 9.36 15.35 3.95
N THR A 196 10.33 16.13 4.43
CA THR A 196 10.08 17.19 5.41
C THR A 196 9.40 18.39 4.75
N SER A 197 8.33 18.91 5.34
CA SER A 197 7.74 20.19 4.93
C SER A 197 8.70 21.32 5.33
N SER A 198 9.24 22.07 4.36
CA SER A 198 10.17 23.18 4.65
C SER A 198 9.44 24.36 5.31
N ALA A 199 9.80 24.70 6.56
CA ALA A 199 10.12 26.06 7.03
C ALA A 199 10.21 26.22 8.57
N ALA A 200 9.81 25.24 9.37
CA ALA A 200 9.91 25.34 10.84
C ALA A 200 10.45 24.05 11.45
N ALA A 201 11.18 24.16 12.55
CA ALA A 201 11.85 23.05 13.24
C ALA A 201 10.90 21.96 13.79
N ASN A 202 9.58 22.12 13.63
CA ASN A 202 8.53 21.22 14.09
C ASN A 202 7.51 20.87 12.98
N THR A 203 7.82 21.11 11.70
CA THR A 203 6.86 20.78 10.64
C THR A 203 6.93 19.30 10.32
N LEU A 204 5.84 18.60 10.62
CA LEU A 204 5.63 17.23 10.17
C LEU A 204 5.74 17.16 8.65
N GLY A 205 6.30 16.05 8.20
CA GLY A 205 6.51 15.72 6.82
C GLY A 205 5.37 14.91 6.22
N ARG A 206 5.68 14.29 5.09
CA ARG A 206 4.80 13.41 4.35
C ARG A 206 5.57 12.21 3.84
N LEU A 207 4.89 11.08 3.72
CA LEU A 207 5.38 9.93 2.98
C LEU A 207 4.86 10.03 1.54
N THR A 208 5.78 10.12 0.58
CA THR A 208 5.45 10.14 -0.84
C THR A 208 5.87 8.86 -1.53
N ARG A 209 5.17 8.54 -2.61
CA ARG A 209 5.54 7.52 -3.59
C ARG A 209 5.63 8.19 -4.96
N SER A 210 6.77 8.07 -5.63
CA SER A 210 6.98 8.55 -6.99
C SER A 210 7.30 7.40 -7.96
N GLN A 211 6.83 7.54 -9.19
CA GLN A 211 7.07 6.59 -10.29
C GLN A 211 6.78 7.30 -11.62
N ALA A 212 7.65 7.10 -12.63
CA ALA A 212 7.45 7.66 -13.98
C ALA A 212 7.09 9.17 -13.99
N GLY A 213 7.71 9.97 -13.12
CA GLY A 213 7.48 11.41 -13.01
C GLY A 213 6.22 11.84 -12.24
N SER A 214 5.36 10.91 -11.84
CA SER A 214 4.20 11.18 -10.97
C SER A 214 4.55 10.96 -9.51
N THR A 215 4.06 11.83 -8.61
CA THR A 215 4.27 11.71 -7.15
C THR A 215 2.94 11.78 -6.42
N HIS A 216 2.71 10.85 -5.49
CA HIS A 216 1.51 10.78 -4.66
C HIS A 216 1.88 10.78 -3.18
N THR A 217 1.11 11.50 -2.37
CA THR A 217 1.20 11.42 -0.91
C THR A 217 0.42 10.20 -0.41
N LEU A 218 1.04 9.39 0.44
CA LEU A 218 0.43 8.21 1.05
C LEU A 218 0.07 8.43 2.52
N ALA A 219 0.86 9.24 3.23
CA ALA A 219 0.59 9.65 4.59
C ALA A 219 1.05 11.10 4.80
N GLU A 220 0.27 11.83 5.58
CA GLU A 220 0.62 13.15 6.10
C GLU A 220 1.09 13.01 7.55
N ASP A 221 1.47 14.12 8.18
CA ASP A 221 1.79 14.15 9.60
C ASP A 221 2.95 13.20 9.99
N VAL A 222 3.91 12.99 9.08
CA VAL A 222 5.02 12.06 9.27
C VAL A 222 6.20 12.74 9.97
N ALA A 223 6.62 12.22 11.11
CA ALA A 223 7.86 12.62 11.77
C ALA A 223 9.06 12.02 11.02
N ALA A 224 9.48 12.69 9.93
CA ALA A 224 10.51 12.19 9.00
C ALA A 224 11.90 12.01 9.64
N SER A 225 12.21 12.72 10.73
CA SER A 225 13.46 12.54 11.50
C SER A 225 13.46 11.28 12.37
N GLU A 226 12.29 10.72 12.64
CA GLU A 226 12.08 9.50 13.46
C GLU A 226 11.54 8.34 12.61
N SER A 227 11.57 8.52 11.29
CA SER A 227 11.16 7.53 10.30
C SER A 227 12.37 7.20 9.44
N GLU A 228 12.50 5.93 9.03
CA GLU A 228 13.66 5.46 8.29
C GLU A 228 13.33 4.22 7.47
N PHE A 229 13.95 4.12 6.30
CA PHE A 229 14.04 2.93 5.48
C PHE A 229 15.47 2.41 5.50
N GLU A 230 15.64 1.18 5.96
CA GLU A 230 16.95 0.53 6.02
C GLU A 230 16.90 -0.74 5.17
N TYR A 231 17.77 -0.83 4.16
CA TYR A 231 17.96 -2.04 3.38
C TYR A 231 19.18 -2.81 3.88
N LEU A 232 18.94 -4.01 4.39
CA LEU A 232 19.94 -4.97 4.79
C LEU A 232 20.13 -5.99 3.64
N PRO A 233 21.22 -5.91 2.87
CA PRO A 233 21.42 -6.80 1.72
C PRO A 233 21.53 -8.27 2.14
N SER A 234 21.26 -9.14 1.17
CA SER A 234 21.42 -10.59 1.32
C SER A 234 22.87 -10.94 1.64
N SER A 235 23.06 -11.93 2.51
CA SER A 235 24.36 -12.52 2.84
C SER A 235 24.28 -14.05 2.74
N LEU A 236 25.42 -14.75 2.84
CA LEU A 236 25.45 -16.22 2.77
C LEU A 236 24.53 -16.91 3.79
N ASN A 237 24.28 -16.25 4.94
CA ASN A 237 23.53 -16.83 6.06
C ASN A 237 22.20 -16.11 6.34
N ARG A 238 21.83 -15.10 5.54
CA ARG A 238 20.62 -14.30 5.78
C ARG A 238 20.04 -13.78 4.47
N VAL A 239 18.73 -13.95 4.31
CA VAL A 239 17.95 -13.32 3.24
C VAL A 239 17.98 -11.80 3.42
N GLY A 240 18.04 -11.05 2.32
CA GLY A 240 17.94 -9.59 2.37
C GLY A 240 16.65 -9.14 3.03
N MET A 241 16.67 -8.02 3.73
CA MET A 241 15.53 -7.51 4.48
C MET A 241 15.46 -5.99 4.37
N ILE A 242 14.25 -5.45 4.38
CA ILE A 242 13.99 -4.01 4.42
C ILE A 242 13.24 -3.72 5.70
N ASN A 243 13.85 -2.92 6.56
CA ASN A 243 13.20 -2.40 7.76
C ASN A 243 12.56 -1.07 7.44
N LEU A 244 11.27 -0.96 7.74
CA LEU A 244 10.46 0.23 7.56
C LEU A 244 10.07 0.74 8.95
N THR A 245 10.53 1.93 9.31
CA THR A 245 10.09 2.65 10.50
C THR A 245 9.32 3.89 10.04
N LEU A 246 8.04 3.97 10.39
CA LEU A 246 7.18 5.09 10.07
C LEU A 246 6.57 5.65 11.36
N THR A 247 6.88 6.91 11.66
CA THR A 247 6.39 7.61 12.83
C THR A 247 5.43 8.71 12.38
N LEU A 248 4.19 8.66 12.85
CA LEU A 248 3.18 9.69 12.60
C LEU A 248 2.88 10.42 13.90
N GLU A 249 2.62 11.72 13.82
CA GLU A 249 2.27 12.54 14.98
C GLU A 249 1.07 13.43 14.66
N GLN A 250 0.01 13.36 15.46
CA GLN A 250 -1.15 14.23 15.27
C GLN A 250 -1.67 14.69 16.63
N ASN A 251 -2.01 15.97 16.76
CA ASN A 251 -2.51 16.56 18.01
C ASN A 251 -1.61 16.29 19.24
N GLY A 252 -0.30 16.17 19.04
CA GLY A 252 0.68 15.87 20.10
C GLY A 252 0.75 14.39 20.50
N GLU A 253 0.00 13.51 19.85
CA GLU A 253 0.08 12.06 20.02
C GLU A 253 0.96 11.45 18.93
N ARG A 254 1.87 10.58 19.33
CA ARG A 254 2.83 9.93 18.43
C ARG A 254 2.58 8.44 18.34
N SER A 255 2.56 7.93 17.11
CA SER A 255 2.40 6.51 16.79
C SER A 255 3.57 6.04 15.95
N VAL A 256 4.23 4.95 16.37
CA VAL A 256 5.38 4.36 15.68
C VAL A 256 4.99 3.02 15.10
N TYR A 257 5.25 2.83 13.81
CA TYR A 257 4.98 1.60 13.08
C TYR A 257 6.28 1.03 12.52
N GLN A 258 6.56 -0.23 12.85
CA GLN A 258 7.75 -0.94 12.39
C GLN A 258 7.35 -2.20 11.64
N GLN A 259 7.87 -2.37 10.43
CA GLN A 259 7.63 -3.55 9.59
C GLN A 259 8.93 -4.00 8.96
N ALA A 260 9.13 -5.32 8.89
CA ALA A 260 10.27 -5.92 8.22
C ALA A 260 9.77 -6.72 7.00
N VAL A 261 10.36 -6.45 5.83
CA VAL A 261 10.01 -7.13 4.58
C VAL A 261 11.20 -7.93 4.10
N ALA A 262 11.07 -9.26 4.06
CA ALA A 262 12.07 -10.11 3.46
C ALA A 262 12.09 -9.95 1.94
N VAL A 263 13.28 -9.84 1.36
CA VAL A 263 13.50 -9.81 -0.08
C VAL A 263 13.29 -11.21 -0.64
N SER A 264 12.16 -11.41 -1.30
CA SER A 264 11.83 -12.70 -1.92
C SER A 264 12.50 -12.81 -3.28
N ASN A 265 13.25 -13.89 -3.51
CA ASN A 265 13.75 -14.26 -4.83
C ASN A 265 12.82 -15.29 -5.48
N VAL A 266 11.51 -15.03 -5.49
CA VAL A 266 10.47 -15.93 -6.03
C VAL A 266 9.65 -15.15 -7.05
N PRO A 267 9.47 -15.67 -8.28
CA PRO A 267 8.60 -15.08 -9.30
C PRO A 267 7.12 -15.18 -8.94
#